data_AF-A0A352VNB5-F1
#
_entry.id   AF-A0A352VNB5-F1
#
_cell.length_a   1.000
_cell.length_b   1.000
_cell.length_c   1.000
_cell.angle_alpha   90.00
_cell.angle_beta   90.00
_cell.angle_gamma   90.00
#
_symmetry.space_group_name_H-M   'P 1'
#
loop_
_entity.id
_entity.type
_entity.pdbx_description
1 polymer ?
#
loop_
_entity_poly.entity_id
_entity_poly.type
_entity_poly.pdbx_seq_one_letter_code
_entity_poly.pdbx_strand_id
1 'polypeptide(L)' 'MSLLEVRATTVLAVRRDGRVAMGGDGQVTMGDTVVKSKARKVRALKDGSILAGFAGAV' A
#
# COMPACT_ATOMS: atom_id res chain seq x y z
N MET A 1 20.27 18.10 -9.91
CA MET A 1 20.02 16.74 -9.38
C MET A 1 18.52 16.60 -9.23
N SER A 2 17.88 15.88 -10.16
CA SER A 2 16.46 15.57 -10.03
C SER A 2 16.27 14.64 -8.84
N LEU A 3 15.38 15.02 -7.92
CA LEU A 3 14.90 14.13 -6.87
C LEU A 3 14.45 12.83 -7.54
N LEU A 4 14.98 11.69 -7.07
CA LEU A 4 14.62 10.35 -7.55
C LEU A 4 13.10 10.26 -7.76
N GLU A 5 12.68 9.93 -8.97
CA GLU A 5 11.27 9.77 -9.30
C GLU A 5 10.72 8.59 -8.47
N VAL A 6 9.91 8.90 -7.46
CA VAL A 6 9.29 7.87 -6.61
C VAL A 6 8.06 7.35 -7.33
N ARG A 7 8.08 6.09 -7.76
CA ARG A 7 6.86 5.42 -8.20
C ARG A 7 5.97 5.17 -6.99
N ALA A 8 4.82 5.83 -6.98
CA ALA A 8 3.90 5.84 -5.84
C ALA A 8 3.24 4.47 -5.62
N THR A 9 2.92 4.20 -4.36
CA THR A 9 2.09 3.06 -3.96
C THR A 9 0.62 3.38 -4.19
N THR A 10 -0.17 2.38 -4.60
CA THR A 10 -1.63 2.48 -4.62
C THR A 10 -2.25 1.63 -3.51
N VAL A 11 -3.16 2.23 -2.75
CA VAL A 11 -4.06 1.54 -1.82
C VAL A 11 -5.50 1.86 -2.22
N LEU A 12 -6.33 0.84 -2.33
CA LEU A 12 -7.75 0.93 -2.66
C LEU A 12 -8.59 0.33 -1.54
N ALA A 13 -9.72 0.96 -1.25
CA ALA A 13 -10.73 0.45 -0.34
C ALA A 13 -12.09 0.42 -1.04
N VAL A 14 -12.82 -0.68 -0.84
CA VAL A 14 -14.18 -0.84 -1.33
C VAL A 14 -15.08 -1.12 -0.13
N ARG A 15 -16.19 -0.38 -0.03
CA ARG A 15 -17.24 -0.62 0.96
C ARG A 15 -18.54 -0.95 0.26
N ARG A 16 -19.14 -2.08 0.62
CA ARG A 16 -20.41 -2.56 0.05
C ARG A 16 -21.15 -3.42 1.07
N ASP A 17 -22.45 -3.18 1.21
CA ASP A 17 -23.35 -4.00 2.06
C ASP A 17 -22.82 -4.21 3.49
N GLY A 18 -22.34 -3.13 4.12
CA GLY A 18 -21.77 -3.15 5.47
C GLY A 18 -20.39 -3.84 5.59
N ARG A 19 -19.81 -4.32 4.49
CA ARG A 19 -18.50 -4.97 4.45
C ARG A 19 -17.46 -4.05 3.82
N VAL A 20 -16.21 -4.18 4.26
CA VAL A 20 -15.07 -3.43 3.75
C VAL A 20 -13.99 -4.39 3.27
N ALA A 21 -13.44 -4.13 2.09
CA ALA A 21 -12.23 -4.75 1.59
C ALA A 21 -11.18 -3.67 1.30
N MET A 22 -9.91 -3.95 1.59
CA MET A 22 -8.79 -3.06 1.30
C MET A 22 -7.65 -3.85 0.67
N GLY A 23 -7.04 -3.28 -0.36
CA GLY A 23 -5.91 -3.88 -1.07
C GLY A 23 -4.92 -2.81 -1.49
N GLY A 24 -3.68 -3.22 -1.70
CA GLY A 24 -2.64 -2.37 -2.27
C GLY A 24 -1.61 -3.23 -2.98
N ASP A 25 -0.82 -2.60 -3.85
CA ASP A 25 0.26 -3.31 -4.53
C ASP A 25 1.41 -3.65 -3.54
N GLY A 26 2.25 -4.62 -3.91
CA GLY A 26 3.39 -5.05 -3.09
C GLY A 26 4.74 -4.44 -3.48
N GLN A 27 4.76 -3.59 -4.50
CA GLN A 27 5.99 -3.10 -5.13
C GLN A 27 6.62 -1.96 -4.34
N VAL A 28 7.92 -2.02 -4.15
CA VAL A 28 8.75 -0.90 -3.68
C VAL A 28 9.77 -0.62 -4.76
N THR A 29 9.83 0.63 -5.22
CA THR A 29 10.65 1.06 -6.34
C THR A 29 11.58 2.18 -5.91
N MET A 30 12.84 2.11 -6.38
CA MET A 30 13.83 3.17 -6.23
C MET A 30 14.38 3.51 -7.62
N GLY A 31 14.01 4.67 -8.16
CA GLY A 31 14.24 5.00 -9.57
C GLY A 31 13.47 4.03 -10.49
N ASP A 32 14.19 3.35 -11.38
CA ASP A 32 13.59 2.36 -12.30
C ASP A 32 13.62 0.91 -11.78
N THR A 33 14.16 0.69 -10.59
CA THR A 33 14.37 -0.66 -10.05
C THR A 33 13.32 -1.02 -9.00
N VAL A 34 12.71 -2.19 -9.16
CA VAL A 34 11.89 -2.81 -8.10
C VAL A 34 12.81 -3.49 -7.09
N VAL A 35 12.90 -2.93 -5.89
CA VAL A 35 13.76 -3.43 -4.80
C VAL A 35 13.05 -4.45 -3.92
N LYS A 36 11.71 -4.45 -3.89
CA LYS A 36 10.91 -5.43 -3.15
C LYS A 36 9.54 -5.63 -3.80
N SER A 37 9.12 -6.88 -3.96
CA SER A 37 7.84 -7.23 -4.60
C SER A 37 6.72 -7.59 -3.61
N LYS A 38 7.04 -7.81 -2.32
CA LYS A 38 6.10 -8.27 -1.29
C LYS A 38 6.01 -7.33 -0.08
N ALA A 39 5.89 -6.03 -0.30
CA ALA A 39 5.56 -5.10 0.78
C ALA A 39 4.12 -5.33 1.28
N ARG A 40 3.94 -5.37 2.60
CA ARG A 40 2.60 -5.38 3.23
C ARG A 40 2.19 -3.96 3.55
N LYS A 41 1.35 -3.39 2.70
CA LYS A 41 0.91 -1.98 2.78
C LYS A 41 -0.47 -1.81 3.42
N VAL A 42 -1.19 -2.91 3.59
CA VAL A 42 -2.42 -3.01 4.37
C VAL A 42 -2.13 -3.79 5.65
N ARG A 43 -2.54 -3.23 6.79
CA ARG A 43 -2.39 -3.83 8.13
C ARG A 43 -3.76 -3.96 8.78
N ALA A 44 -4.01 -5.13 9.35
CA ALA A 44 -5.11 -5.35 10.26
C ALA A 44 -4.67 -4.92 11.68
N LEU A 45 -5.49 -4.12 12.34
CA LEU A 45 -5.30 -3.64 13.71
C LEU A 45 -6.49 -4.07 14.56
N LYS A 46 -6.34 -4.05 15.88
CA LYS A 46 -7.40 -4.38 16.86
C LYS A 46 -8.13 -5.68 16.44
N ASP A 47 -7.36 -6.75 16.34
CA ASP A 47 -7.83 -8.10 15.97
C ASP A 47 -8.66 -8.16 14.68
N GLY A 48 -8.33 -7.30 13.71
CA GLY A 48 -8.98 -7.28 12.40
C GLY A 48 -10.22 -6.40 12.31
N SER A 49 -10.61 -5.73 13.40
CA SER A 49 -11.73 -4.77 13.37
C SER A 49 -11.39 -3.46 12.66
N ILE A 50 -10.10 -3.18 12.41
CA ILE A 50 -9.62 -1.98 11.72
C ILE A 50 -8.65 -2.38 10.60
N LEU A 51 -8.84 -1.82 9.40
CA LEU A 51 -7.90 -1.91 8.29
C LEU A 51 -7.22 -0.55 8.06
N ALA A 52 -5.89 -0.53 8.10
CA ALA A 52 -5.09 0.66 7.82
C ALA A 52 -4.22 0.41 6.57
N GLY A 53 -4.26 1.33 5.62
CA GLY A 53 -3.50 1.26 4.38
C GLY A 53 -2.57 2.47 4.20
N PHE A 54 -1.34 2.22 3.75
CA PHE A 54 -0.30 3.25 3.60
C PHE A 54 0.14 3.36 2.14
N ALA A 55 -0.18 4.47 1.49
CA ALA A 55 0.27 4.81 0.14
C ALA A 55 1.40 5.85 0.24
N GLY A 56 2.66 5.41 0.23
CA GLY A 56 3.82 6.29 0.37
C GLY A 56 5.01 5.60 1.03
N ALA A 57 5.90 6.39 1.63
CA ALA A 57 7.04 5.88 2.39
C ALA A 57 6.53 4.98 3.53
N VAL A 58 6.88 3.70 3.47
CA VAL A 58 6.65 2.65 4.47
C VAL A 58 7.97 2.07 4.93
#